data_AF-A0A1M5EI08-F1
#
_entry.id   AF-A0A1M5EI08-F1
#
_cell.length_a   1.000
_cell.length_b   1.000
_cell.length_c   1.000
_cell.angle_alpha   90.00
_cell.angle_beta   90.00
_cell.angle_gamma   90.00
#
_symmetry.space_group_name_H-M   'P 1'
#
loop_
_entity.id
_entity.type
_entity.pdbx_description
1 polymer ?
#
loop_
_entity_poly.entity_id
_entity_poly.type
_entity_poly.pdbx_seq_one_letter_code
_entity_poly.pdbx_strand_id
1 'polypeptide(L)'
;MKRLLLFTVTLCNLAVCKAQEQENPEFIGENFSLEGALALFQKSQSIEAFEQALNAEDNGINNLDLNHDGQVDYITVTDFQEGDTHALVLSVYLSDQEKQDVAVIGIEKTGPESAQLQIEGDEALYAANTIVEPQDISETVKGKGPNGMHYDAKPIGVNVWLWPAVRFMYRPGYVVWRSPWRWRVYPQGWRPWRVVSYSVFTTRCAPHRLVYRRVPTRTVVVAHKVYRPNRRHTTVVVNNRRGTRVVRSTTPRGTTVIRKNRTQTGRRR
;
A
#
# COMPACT_ATOMS: atom_id res chain seq x y z
N MET A 1 -26.50 64.06 30.26
CA MET A 1 -27.19 62.80 29.95
C MET A 1 -26.50 62.10 28.78
N LYS A 2 -26.16 60.82 28.99
CA LYS A 2 -25.89 59.72 28.03
C LYS A 2 -24.72 59.88 27.03
N ARG A 3 -23.58 59.25 27.40
CA ARG A 3 -22.52 58.81 26.48
C ARG A 3 -23.03 57.58 25.73
N LEU A 4 -23.03 57.60 24.40
CA LEU A 4 -23.39 56.45 23.56
C LEU A 4 -22.11 55.68 23.21
N LEU A 5 -21.97 54.47 23.74
CA LEU A 5 -20.84 53.57 23.47
C LEU A 5 -21.23 52.66 22.30
N LEU A 6 -20.64 52.87 21.12
CA LEU A 6 -20.83 52.03 19.94
C LEU A 6 -19.94 50.79 20.04
N PHE A 7 -20.54 49.64 20.31
CA PHE A 7 -19.90 48.33 20.23
C PHE A 7 -19.95 47.85 18.77
N THR A 8 -18.82 47.90 18.07
CA THR A 8 -18.67 47.25 16.75
C THR A 8 -18.43 45.76 16.94
N VAL A 9 -19.42 44.95 16.59
CA VAL A 9 -19.31 43.48 16.53
C VAL A 9 -18.59 43.10 15.24
N THR A 10 -17.32 42.70 15.36
CA THR A 10 -16.53 42.19 14.25
C THR A 10 -16.94 40.74 13.97
N LEU A 11 -17.67 40.50 12.88
CA LEU A 11 -17.94 39.14 12.39
C LEU A 11 -16.61 38.49 11.97
N CYS A 12 -16.17 37.49 12.74
CA CYS A 12 -15.06 36.63 12.38
C CYS A 12 -15.52 35.69 11.25
N ASN A 13 -15.12 35.99 10.01
CA ASN A 13 -15.32 35.09 8.88
C ASN A 13 -14.41 33.86 9.09
N LEU A 14 -14.99 32.76 9.58
CA LEU A 14 -14.36 31.45 9.54
C LEU A 14 -14.28 31.01 8.08
N ALA A 15 -13.15 31.30 7.43
CA ALA A 15 -12.80 30.72 6.14
C ALA A 15 -12.62 29.21 6.34
N VAL A 16 -13.65 28.43 6.06
CA VAL A 16 -13.54 26.98 5.94
C VAL A 16 -12.68 26.72 4.71
N CYS A 17 -11.39 26.45 4.93
CA CYS A 17 -10.51 25.95 3.88
C CYS A 17 -11.00 24.55 3.51
N LYS A 18 -11.74 24.43 2.40
CA LYS A 18 -11.94 23.12 1.77
C LYS A 18 -10.62 22.74 1.13
N ALA A 19 -9.86 21.86 1.77
CA ALA A 19 -8.73 21.19 1.15
C ALA A 19 -9.24 20.53 -0.14
N GLN A 20 -8.79 21.04 -1.27
CA GLN A 20 -9.21 20.57 -2.58
C GLN A 20 -8.46 19.27 -2.85
N GLU A 21 -9.14 18.15 -2.59
CA GLU A 21 -8.61 16.79 -2.72
C GLU A 21 -8.15 16.57 -4.17
N GLN A 22 -6.84 16.58 -4.38
CA GLN A 22 -6.23 16.15 -5.62
C GLN A 22 -6.01 14.64 -5.52
N GLU A 23 -7.09 13.86 -5.63
CA GLU A 23 -6.97 12.45 -6.02
C GLU A 23 -6.14 12.46 -7.31
N ASN A 24 -4.88 12.02 -7.23
CA ASN A 24 -4.06 11.85 -8.40
C ASN A 24 -4.49 10.53 -9.03
N PRO A 25 -5.33 10.55 -10.09
CA PRO A 25 -5.86 9.30 -10.66
C PRO A 25 -4.76 8.48 -11.33
N GLU A 26 -3.54 9.01 -11.35
CA GLU A 26 -2.37 8.34 -11.86
C GLU A 26 -1.92 7.18 -10.97
N PHE A 27 -2.11 7.20 -9.64
CA PHE A 27 -1.57 6.16 -8.75
C PHE A 27 -2.59 5.67 -7.72
N ILE A 28 -3.58 4.89 -8.17
CA ILE A 28 -4.62 4.31 -7.30
C ILE A 28 -4.10 3.28 -6.30
N GLY A 29 -2.89 2.74 -6.51
CA GLY A 29 -2.23 1.87 -5.55
C GLY A 29 -2.04 2.56 -4.19
N GLU A 30 -2.02 3.89 -4.15
CA GLU A 30 -1.91 4.64 -2.90
C GLU A 30 -3.11 4.49 -1.95
N ASN A 31 -4.17 3.78 -2.34
CA ASN A 31 -5.22 3.30 -1.44
C ASN A 31 -4.87 1.98 -0.72
N PHE A 32 -3.64 1.50 -0.85
CA PHE A 32 -3.05 0.42 -0.08
C PHE A 32 -1.70 0.86 0.48
N SER A 33 -1.48 0.69 1.78
CA SER A 33 -0.22 1.11 2.42
C SER A 33 0.79 -0.02 2.40
N LEU A 34 1.85 0.15 1.62
CA LEU A 34 2.99 -0.77 1.60
C LEU A 34 3.69 -0.83 2.96
N GLU A 35 3.83 0.32 3.64
CA GLU A 35 4.38 0.43 4.98
C GLU A 35 3.51 -0.32 6.01
N GLY A 36 2.19 -0.12 5.95
CA GLY A 36 1.24 -0.83 6.80
C GLY A 36 1.21 -2.33 6.56
N ALA A 37 1.35 -2.76 5.30
CA ALA A 37 1.44 -4.18 4.95
C ALA A 37 2.65 -4.84 5.62
N LEU A 38 3.83 -4.19 5.62
CA LEU A 38 5.00 -4.70 6.35
C LEU A 38 4.77 -4.72 7.86
N ALA A 39 4.05 -3.74 8.42
CA ALA A 39 3.68 -3.71 9.83
C ALA A 39 2.80 -4.90 10.25
N LEU A 40 1.84 -5.28 9.40
CA LEU A 40 1.03 -6.46 9.60
C LEU A 40 1.86 -7.73 9.41
N PHE A 41 2.70 -7.79 8.39
CA PHE A 41 3.57 -8.94 8.12
C PHE A 41 4.53 -9.24 9.27
N GLN A 42 5.14 -8.20 9.86
CA GLN A 42 6.02 -8.32 11.03
C GLN A 42 5.33 -8.97 12.23
N LYS A 43 4.02 -8.76 12.42
CA LYS A 43 3.26 -9.26 13.57
C LYS A 43 2.58 -10.61 13.31
N SER A 44 2.44 -10.98 12.04
CA SER A 44 1.68 -12.16 11.62
C SER A 44 2.42 -13.46 11.91
N GLN A 45 1.68 -14.48 12.35
CA GLN A 45 2.25 -15.79 12.73
C GLN A 45 2.47 -16.73 11.54
N SER A 46 1.78 -16.48 10.43
CA SER A 46 1.84 -17.24 9.18
C SER A 46 1.41 -16.35 8.01
N ILE A 47 1.58 -16.85 6.78
CA ILE A 47 1.13 -16.12 5.57
C ILE A 47 -0.40 -16.05 5.49
N GLU A 48 -1.09 -17.09 5.97
CA GLU A 48 -2.54 -17.07 6.11
C GLU A 48 -3.01 -15.99 7.10
N ALA A 49 -2.38 -15.92 8.29
CA ALA A 49 -2.71 -14.90 9.28
C ALA A 49 -2.43 -13.49 8.76
N PHE A 50 -1.37 -13.34 7.96
CA PHE A 50 -1.06 -12.09 7.28
C PHE A 50 -2.15 -11.71 6.25
N GLU A 51 -2.60 -12.66 5.43
CA GLU A 51 -3.70 -12.44 4.49
C GLU A 51 -5.00 -12.04 5.20
N GLN A 52 -5.33 -12.68 6.32
CA GLN A 52 -6.47 -12.29 7.15
C GLN A 52 -6.30 -10.87 7.69
N ALA A 53 -5.11 -10.54 8.19
CA ALA A 53 -4.81 -9.21 8.70
C ALA A 53 -4.92 -8.13 7.60
N LEU A 54 -4.42 -8.37 6.39
CA LEU A 54 -4.58 -7.43 5.26
C LEU A 54 -6.04 -7.08 4.96
N ASN A 55 -6.95 -8.00 5.28
CA ASN A 55 -8.38 -7.90 4.97
C ASN A 55 -9.25 -7.64 6.22
N ALA A 56 -8.66 -7.12 7.30
CA ALA A 56 -9.41 -6.66 8.47
C ALA A 56 -9.66 -5.14 8.40
N GLU A 57 -10.93 -4.73 8.57
CA GLU A 57 -11.38 -3.34 8.46
C GLU A 57 -10.72 -2.41 9.49
N ASP A 58 -10.37 -2.94 10.65
CA ASP A 58 -9.95 -2.20 11.85
C ASP A 58 -8.51 -1.68 11.79
N ASN A 59 -7.63 -2.25 10.96
CA ASN A 59 -6.25 -1.80 10.85
C ASN A 59 -6.04 -0.64 9.86
N GLY A 60 -7.01 -0.38 8.97
CA GLY A 60 -6.96 0.74 8.03
C GLY A 60 -5.84 0.69 6.98
N ILE A 61 -5.27 -0.49 6.70
CA ILE A 61 -4.16 -0.66 5.73
C ILE A 61 -4.66 -0.87 4.30
N ASN A 62 -5.83 -1.49 4.14
CA ASN A 62 -6.46 -1.73 2.84
C ASN A 62 -7.68 -0.81 2.64
N ASN A 63 -7.63 0.02 1.59
CA ASN A 63 -8.70 0.86 1.11
C ASN A 63 -8.89 0.74 -0.43
N LEU A 64 -8.41 -0.36 -1.02
CA LEU A 64 -8.45 -0.56 -2.48
C LEU A 64 -9.87 -0.83 -2.95
N ASP A 65 -10.26 -0.16 -4.03
CA ASP A 65 -11.47 -0.41 -4.79
C ASP A 65 -11.11 -0.28 -6.28
N LEU A 66 -10.53 -1.36 -6.82
CA LEU A 66 -10.05 -1.45 -8.18
C LEU A 66 -11.19 -1.76 -9.16
N ASN A 67 -12.27 -2.39 -8.67
CA ASN A 67 -13.45 -2.73 -9.47
C ASN A 67 -14.49 -1.57 -9.54
N HIS A 68 -14.34 -0.55 -8.69
CA HIS A 68 -15.17 0.66 -8.57
C HIS A 68 -16.61 0.41 -8.11
N ASP A 69 -16.83 -0.57 -7.23
CA ASP A 69 -18.15 -0.87 -6.63
C ASP A 69 -18.41 -0.12 -5.30
N GLY A 70 -17.44 0.66 -4.83
CA GLY A 70 -17.51 1.43 -3.59
C GLY A 70 -17.20 0.61 -2.34
N GLN A 71 -16.80 -0.66 -2.49
CA GLN A 71 -16.40 -1.56 -1.43
C GLN A 71 -14.92 -1.90 -1.53
N VAL A 72 -14.30 -2.16 -0.38
CA VAL A 72 -12.89 -2.56 -0.35
C VAL A 72 -12.73 -3.97 -0.88
N ASP A 73 -11.84 -4.10 -1.87
CA ASP A 73 -11.48 -5.36 -2.51
C ASP A 73 -10.66 -6.26 -1.58
N TYR A 74 -10.93 -7.56 -1.64
CA TYR A 74 -10.18 -8.58 -0.92
C TYR A 74 -8.80 -8.82 -1.57
N ILE A 75 -7.74 -8.72 -0.78
CA ILE A 75 -6.37 -9.00 -1.20
C ILE A 75 -6.03 -10.46 -0.88
N THR A 76 -5.75 -11.24 -1.93
CA THR A 76 -5.22 -12.61 -1.81
C THR A 76 -3.70 -12.60 -1.81
N VAL A 77 -3.07 -13.56 -1.10
CA VAL A 77 -1.62 -13.76 -1.08
C VAL A 77 -1.26 -15.06 -1.80
N THR A 78 -0.23 -15.03 -2.63
CA THR A 78 0.34 -16.22 -3.27
C THR A 78 1.86 -16.20 -3.13
N ASP A 79 2.42 -17.25 -2.54
CA ASP A 79 3.86 -17.43 -2.38
C ASP A 79 4.45 -18.17 -3.60
N PHE A 80 5.46 -17.56 -4.19
CA PHE A 80 6.35 -18.20 -5.17
C PHE A 80 7.71 -18.40 -4.53
N GLN A 81 8.12 -19.67 -4.41
CA GLN A 81 9.38 -20.06 -3.79
C GLN A 81 10.36 -20.62 -4.83
N GLU A 82 11.60 -20.16 -4.76
CA GLU A 82 12.74 -20.77 -5.47
C GLU A 82 13.92 -20.90 -4.48
N GLY A 83 14.23 -22.13 -4.08
CA GLY A 83 15.19 -22.38 -3.00
C GLY A 83 14.78 -21.71 -1.69
N ASP A 84 15.70 -20.92 -1.12
CA ASP A 84 15.49 -20.12 0.09
C ASP A 84 14.94 -18.71 -0.22
N THR A 85 14.44 -18.45 -1.43
CA THR A 85 13.87 -17.15 -1.82
C THR A 85 12.36 -17.24 -1.94
N HIS A 86 11.65 -16.25 -1.39
CA HIS A 86 10.20 -16.15 -1.46
C HIS A 86 9.76 -14.83 -2.11
N ALA A 87 8.73 -14.90 -2.95
CA ALA A 87 8.04 -13.75 -3.52
C ALA A 87 6.54 -13.87 -3.21
N LEU A 88 6.08 -13.15 -2.18
CA LEU A 88 4.68 -13.10 -1.79
C LEU A 88 3.95 -12.06 -2.63
N VAL A 89 3.14 -12.51 -3.58
CA VAL A 89 2.37 -11.65 -4.47
C VAL A 89 1.01 -11.37 -3.83
N LEU A 90 0.73 -10.08 -3.61
CA LEU A 90 -0.56 -9.56 -3.18
C LEU A 90 -1.39 -9.23 -4.41
N SER A 91 -2.60 -9.75 -4.50
CA SER A 91 -3.44 -9.55 -5.69
C SER A 91 -4.92 -9.47 -5.36
N VAL A 92 -5.66 -8.74 -6.18
CA VAL A 92 -7.13 -8.58 -6.12
C VAL A 92 -7.77 -9.23 -7.34
N TYR A 93 -8.88 -9.94 -7.14
CA TYR A 93 -9.73 -10.37 -8.26
C TYR A 93 -10.63 -9.21 -8.69
N LEU A 94 -10.61 -8.85 -9.97
CA LEU A 94 -11.52 -7.85 -10.57
C LEU A 94 -12.77 -8.50 -11.16
N SER A 95 -12.66 -9.78 -11.52
CA SER A 95 -13.75 -10.65 -11.95
C SER A 95 -13.38 -12.11 -11.68
N ASP A 96 -14.20 -13.04 -12.14
CA ASP A 96 -13.91 -14.47 -12.09
C ASP A 96 -12.70 -14.86 -12.97
N GLN A 97 -12.43 -14.09 -14.04
CA GLN A 97 -11.34 -14.34 -14.98
C GLN A 97 -10.15 -13.37 -14.84
N GLU A 98 -10.36 -12.22 -14.19
CA GLU A 98 -9.35 -11.16 -14.11
C GLU A 98 -8.82 -10.99 -12.69
N LYS A 99 -7.49 -10.95 -12.56
CA LYS A 99 -6.79 -10.77 -11.29
C LYS A 99 -5.62 -9.81 -11.48
N GLN A 100 -5.59 -8.75 -10.70
CA GLN A 100 -4.59 -7.68 -10.72
C GLN A 100 -3.63 -7.84 -9.54
N ASP A 101 -2.32 -7.78 -9.81
CA ASP A 101 -1.30 -7.74 -8.76
C ASP A 101 -1.20 -6.33 -8.18
N VAL A 102 -1.12 -6.24 -6.86
CA VAL A 102 -1.08 -4.99 -6.09
C VAL A 102 0.35 -4.67 -5.69
N ALA A 103 1.04 -5.62 -5.08
CA ALA A 103 2.40 -5.49 -4.60
C ALA A 103 3.04 -6.86 -4.42
N VAL A 104 4.36 -6.90 -4.33
CA VAL A 104 5.12 -8.12 -4.02
C VAL A 104 6.01 -7.88 -2.81
N ILE A 105 5.99 -8.79 -1.83
CA ILE A 105 6.98 -8.85 -0.76
C ILE A 105 8.04 -9.87 -1.18
N GLY A 106 9.23 -9.40 -1.50
CA GLY A 106 10.39 -10.26 -1.72
C GLY A 106 11.09 -10.52 -0.39
N ILE A 107 11.38 -11.78 -0.09
CA ILE A 107 12.19 -12.18 1.08
C ILE A 107 13.37 -13.03 0.59
N GLU A 108 14.57 -12.67 1.03
CA GLU A 108 15.80 -13.41 0.77
C GLU A 108 16.53 -13.71 2.05
N LYS A 109 16.93 -14.98 2.21
CA LYS A 109 17.84 -15.39 3.26
C LYS A 109 19.26 -14.93 2.92
N THR A 110 19.91 -14.24 3.85
CA THR A 110 21.28 -13.69 3.69
C THR A 110 22.32 -14.43 4.52
N GLY A 111 21.90 -15.37 5.37
CA GLY A 111 22.76 -16.14 6.25
C GLY A 111 21.96 -17.17 7.07
N PRO A 112 22.60 -17.88 8.02
CA PRO A 112 21.93 -18.93 8.80
C PRO A 112 20.73 -18.42 9.61
N GLU A 113 20.87 -17.23 10.20
CA GLU A 113 19.84 -16.57 11.02
C GLU A 113 19.62 -15.13 10.57
N SER A 114 19.77 -14.88 9.27
CA SER A 114 19.57 -13.55 8.70
C SER A 114 18.77 -13.60 7.41
N ALA A 115 17.84 -12.66 7.30
CA ALA A 115 17.06 -12.44 6.10
C ALA A 115 16.82 -10.94 5.92
N GLN A 116 16.57 -10.54 4.68
CA GLN A 116 16.13 -9.21 4.29
C GLN A 116 14.82 -9.30 3.53
N LEU A 117 14.05 -8.22 3.53
CA LEU A 117 12.85 -8.12 2.70
C LEU A 117 12.63 -6.71 2.19
N GLN A 118 11.88 -6.63 1.09
CA GLN A 118 11.34 -5.40 0.54
C GLN A 118 9.93 -5.68 0.02
N ILE A 119 9.05 -4.69 0.12
CA ILE A 119 7.77 -4.68 -0.59
C ILE A 119 7.85 -3.70 -1.75
N GLU A 120 7.37 -4.12 -2.92
CA GLU A 120 7.34 -3.31 -4.13
C GLU A 120 5.91 -3.23 -4.65
N GLY A 121 5.41 -2.01 -4.86
CA GLY A 121 4.10 -1.79 -5.47
C GLY A 121 4.11 -2.08 -6.97
N ASP A 122 3.06 -2.73 -7.48
CA ASP A 122 2.96 -3.03 -8.90
C ASP A 122 2.86 -1.74 -9.74
N GLU A 123 3.67 -1.63 -10.79
CA GLU A 123 3.76 -0.43 -11.63
C GLU A 123 2.45 -0.11 -12.38
N ALA A 124 1.51 -1.05 -12.45
CA ALA A 124 0.15 -0.78 -12.92
C ALA A 124 -0.59 0.15 -11.96
N LEU A 125 -0.34 0.05 -10.65
CA LEU A 125 -1.08 0.77 -9.60
C LEU A 125 -0.26 1.90 -8.97
N TYR A 126 1.05 1.73 -8.88
CA TYR A 126 1.99 2.65 -8.24
C TYR A 126 2.90 3.36 -9.26
N ALA A 127 3.67 4.32 -8.76
CA ALA A 127 4.80 4.85 -9.53
C ALA A 127 5.87 3.78 -9.66
N ALA A 128 6.60 3.78 -10.79
CA ALA A 128 7.69 2.85 -11.00
C ALA A 128 8.72 2.95 -9.85
N ASN A 129 9.24 1.81 -9.41
CA ASN A 129 10.16 1.70 -8.29
C ASN A 129 9.60 2.23 -6.95
N THR A 130 8.28 2.11 -6.71
CA THR A 130 7.72 2.33 -5.37
C THR A 130 8.08 1.16 -4.46
N ILE A 131 9.22 1.24 -3.79
CA ILE A 131 9.78 0.18 -2.95
C ILE A 131 9.84 0.66 -1.50
N VAL A 132 9.46 -0.20 -0.56
CA VAL A 132 9.47 0.06 0.88
C VAL A 132 10.23 -1.05 1.60
N GLU A 133 10.99 -0.68 2.63
CA GLU A 133 11.74 -1.60 3.46
C GLU A 133 11.69 -1.20 4.94
N PRO A 134 11.88 -2.15 5.88
CA PRO A 134 12.04 -1.83 7.29
C PRO A 134 13.32 -1.04 7.52
N GLN A 135 13.25 -0.03 8.40
CA GLN A 135 14.42 0.69 8.88
C GLN A 135 14.54 0.55 10.40
N ASP A 136 15.77 0.39 10.89
CA ASP A 136 16.03 0.46 12.31
C ASP A 136 16.10 1.93 12.74
N ILE A 137 15.30 2.31 13.74
CA ILE A 137 15.32 3.67 14.29
C ILE A 137 16.25 3.63 15.49
N SER A 138 17.55 3.73 15.24
CA SER A 138 18.49 4.04 16.31
C SER A 138 18.37 5.53 16.66
N GLU A 139 17.83 5.83 17.84
CA GLU A 139 17.78 7.19 18.35
C GLU A 139 19.19 7.65 18.70
N THR A 140 19.82 8.44 17.82
CA THR A 140 21.00 9.20 18.23
C THR A 140 20.56 10.57 18.74
N VAL A 141 20.55 10.74 20.06
CA VAL A 141 20.34 12.05 20.70
C VAL A 141 21.57 12.91 20.41
N LYS A 142 21.43 13.89 19.52
CA LYS A 142 22.40 14.97 19.39
C LYS A 142 21.79 16.27 19.90
N GLY A 143 22.33 16.76 21.03
CA GLY A 143 22.03 18.09 21.54
C GLY A 143 22.55 18.30 22.96
N LYS A 144 23.60 19.12 23.13
CA LYS A 144 24.00 19.71 24.43
C LYS A 144 23.53 21.17 24.47
N GLY A 145 22.24 21.43 24.35
CA GLY A 145 21.73 22.80 24.34
C GLY A 145 20.21 22.92 24.49
N PRO A 146 19.71 24.11 24.87
CA PRO A 146 18.30 24.35 25.19
C PRO A 146 17.35 24.36 23.97
N ASN A 147 17.87 24.27 22.74
CA ASN A 147 17.08 24.21 21.51
C ASN A 147 17.36 22.91 20.75
N GLY A 148 16.38 22.00 20.77
CA GLY A 148 16.20 20.90 19.81
C GLY A 148 16.87 19.58 20.17
N MET A 149 16.10 18.62 20.68
CA MET A 149 16.44 17.21 20.47
C MET A 149 16.32 16.92 18.97
N HIS A 150 17.45 16.68 18.31
CA HIS A 150 17.47 16.15 16.95
C HIS A 150 17.58 14.63 17.01
N TYR A 151 16.59 13.93 16.46
CA TYR A 151 16.60 12.48 16.28
C TYR A 151 17.15 12.19 14.87
N ASP A 152 18.43 11.85 14.78
CA ASP A 152 19.02 11.34 13.53
C ASP A 152 18.76 9.83 13.46
N ALA A 153 17.80 9.42 12.62
CA ALA A 153 17.59 8.01 12.29
C ALA A 153 18.63 7.59 11.23
N LYS A 154 19.61 6.76 11.60
CA LYS A 154 20.51 6.14 10.63
C LYS A 154 19.88 4.86 10.12
N PRO A 155 19.59 4.76 8.81
CA PRO A 155 18.98 3.56 8.27
C PRO A 155 20.02 2.44 8.16
N ILE A 156 19.93 1.48 9.07
CA ILE A 156 20.63 0.21 8.99
C ILE A 156 19.64 -0.83 8.44
N GLY A 157 20.09 -1.72 7.56
CA GLY A 157 19.26 -2.81 7.06
C GLY A 157 18.80 -3.69 8.22
N VAL A 158 17.48 -3.87 8.34
CA VAL A 158 16.88 -4.64 9.45
C VAL A 158 16.93 -6.13 9.12
N ASN A 159 17.52 -6.92 10.02
CA ASN A 159 17.40 -8.37 9.95
C ASN A 159 15.97 -8.79 10.32
N VAL A 160 15.24 -9.31 9.33
CA VAL A 160 13.83 -9.72 9.50
C VAL A 160 13.68 -11.19 9.90
N TRP A 161 14.78 -11.92 10.10
CA TRP A 161 14.77 -13.36 10.40
C TRP A 161 13.85 -13.73 11.56
N LEU A 162 13.81 -12.90 12.62
CA LEU A 162 13.02 -13.18 13.81
C LEU A 162 11.53 -12.85 13.67
N TRP A 163 11.08 -12.31 12.54
CA TRP A 163 9.65 -12.04 12.32
C TRP A 163 8.89 -13.38 12.25
N PRO A 164 7.74 -13.53 12.93
CA PRO A 164 7.10 -14.84 13.06
C PRO A 164 6.69 -15.45 11.72
N ALA A 165 6.14 -14.64 10.79
CA ALA A 165 5.83 -15.09 9.43
C ALA A 165 7.08 -15.50 8.63
N VAL A 166 8.21 -14.80 8.80
CA VAL A 166 9.48 -15.16 8.17
C VAL A 166 9.97 -16.51 8.71
N ARG A 167 10.04 -16.65 10.03
CA ARG A 167 10.39 -17.94 10.65
C ARG A 167 9.45 -19.05 10.22
N PHE A 168 8.16 -18.77 10.08
CA PHE A 168 7.16 -19.75 9.66
C PHE A 168 7.46 -20.31 8.26
N MET A 169 7.82 -19.46 7.29
CA MET A 169 8.17 -19.90 5.93
C MET A 169 9.42 -20.77 5.89
N TYR A 170 10.42 -20.48 6.73
CA TYR A 170 11.68 -21.24 6.76
C TYR A 170 11.65 -22.48 7.66
N ARG A 171 10.49 -22.86 8.21
CA ARG A 171 10.37 -24.10 8.99
C ARG A 171 10.45 -25.34 8.10
N PRO A 172 11.04 -26.44 8.58
CA PRO A 172 10.89 -27.74 7.93
C PRO A 172 9.41 -28.08 7.75
N GLY A 173 9.02 -28.45 6.53
CA GLY A 173 7.63 -28.81 6.20
C GLY A 173 6.70 -27.64 5.88
N TYR A 174 7.20 -26.41 5.77
CA TYR A 174 6.41 -25.32 5.20
C TYR A 174 5.97 -25.67 3.77
N VAL A 175 4.69 -25.41 3.49
CA VAL A 175 4.10 -25.53 2.16
C VAL A 175 3.75 -24.13 1.70
N VAL A 176 4.17 -23.78 0.49
CA VAL A 176 3.91 -22.46 -0.10
C VAL A 176 2.44 -22.08 0.02
N TRP A 177 2.19 -20.92 0.62
CA TRP A 177 0.83 -20.44 0.79
C TRP A 177 0.23 -20.03 -0.56
N ARG A 178 -0.90 -20.60 -0.92
CA ARG A 178 -1.72 -20.17 -2.04
C ARG A 178 -3.12 -19.90 -1.51
N SER A 179 -3.51 -18.63 -1.48
CA SER A 179 -4.85 -18.23 -1.05
C SER A 179 -5.93 -19.11 -1.72
N PRO A 180 -6.81 -19.76 -0.94
CA PRO A 180 -7.92 -20.54 -1.49
C PRO A 180 -9.05 -19.66 -2.01
N TRP A 181 -9.06 -18.37 -1.66
CA TRP A 181 -10.15 -17.44 -1.95
C TRP A 181 -10.14 -16.97 -3.40
N ARG A 182 -11.35 -16.69 -3.92
CA ARG A 182 -11.61 -16.34 -5.32
C ARG A 182 -12.64 -15.22 -5.39
N TRP A 183 -12.91 -14.76 -6.60
CA TRP A 183 -14.02 -13.84 -6.84
C TRP A 183 -15.32 -14.35 -6.20
N ARG A 184 -15.92 -13.54 -5.31
CA ARG A 184 -17.14 -13.88 -4.55
C ARG A 184 -17.05 -15.10 -3.62
N VAL A 185 -15.85 -15.61 -3.34
CA VAL A 185 -15.63 -16.72 -2.42
C VAL A 185 -14.55 -16.31 -1.44
N TYR A 186 -14.96 -15.95 -0.22
CA TYR A 186 -14.13 -15.30 0.80
C TYR A 186 -14.12 -16.10 2.11
N PRO A 187 -13.13 -15.87 3.00
CA PRO A 187 -13.08 -16.53 4.28
C PRO A 187 -14.31 -16.25 5.14
N GLN A 188 -14.62 -17.19 6.02
CA GLN A 188 -15.64 -16.99 7.03
C GLN A 188 -15.30 -15.78 7.90
N GLY A 189 -16.28 -14.88 8.08
CA GLY A 189 -16.13 -13.68 8.89
C GLY A 189 -15.60 -12.47 8.11
N TRP A 190 -15.10 -12.64 6.88
CA TRP A 190 -14.83 -11.50 6.01
C TRP A 190 -16.14 -10.91 5.49
N ARG A 191 -16.21 -9.58 5.52
CA ARG A 191 -17.26 -8.81 4.86
C ARG A 191 -16.62 -7.58 4.21
N PRO A 192 -17.08 -7.17 3.03
CA PRO A 192 -16.63 -5.92 2.45
C PRO A 192 -17.07 -4.73 3.30
N TRP A 193 -16.23 -3.70 3.37
CA TRP A 193 -16.55 -2.41 3.99
C TRP A 193 -16.43 -1.29 2.96
N ARG A 194 -17.02 -0.13 3.28
CA ARG A 194 -16.98 1.02 2.38
C ARG A 194 -15.59 1.63 2.36
N VAL A 195 -15.16 2.04 1.16
CA VAL A 195 -13.96 2.87 1.01
C VAL A 195 -14.09 4.15 1.85
N VAL A 196 -13.01 4.51 2.53
CA VAL A 196 -12.87 5.78 3.23
C VAL A 196 -12.21 6.81 2.33
N SER A 197 -12.36 8.09 2.66
CA SER A 197 -11.68 9.15 1.91
C SER A 197 -10.16 9.00 2.01
N TYR A 198 -9.46 9.40 0.94
CA TYR A 198 -8.00 9.28 0.86
C TYR A 198 -7.31 10.05 2.00
N SER A 199 -7.84 11.21 2.39
CA SER A 199 -7.32 11.94 3.55
C SER A 199 -7.40 11.13 4.86
N VAL A 200 -8.52 10.44 5.11
CA VAL A 200 -8.66 9.62 6.34
C VAL A 200 -7.73 8.43 6.28
N PHE A 201 -7.68 7.75 5.13
CA PHE A 201 -6.79 6.62 4.89
C PHE A 201 -5.32 6.98 5.14
N THR A 202 -4.85 8.07 4.54
CA THR A 202 -3.45 8.51 4.68
C THR A 202 -3.08 8.91 6.10
N THR A 203 -4.00 9.54 6.85
CA THR A 203 -3.80 9.82 8.28
C THR A 203 -3.65 8.52 9.09
N ARG A 204 -4.48 7.51 8.85
CA ARG A 204 -4.38 6.21 9.54
C ARG A 204 -3.05 5.51 9.27
N CYS A 205 -2.54 5.62 8.04
CA CYS A 205 -1.29 4.98 7.64
C CYS A 205 -0.02 5.74 8.04
N ALA A 206 -0.14 7.01 8.47
CA ALA A 206 1.01 7.88 8.76
C ALA A 206 2.01 7.29 9.78
N PRO A 207 1.58 6.62 10.88
CA PRO A 207 2.51 6.05 11.86
C PRO A 207 3.47 5.01 11.26
N HIS A 208 3.05 4.25 10.25
CA HIS A 208 3.88 3.20 9.65
C HIS A 208 5.06 3.76 8.85
N ARG A 209 4.96 4.99 8.37
CA ARG A 209 6.04 5.68 7.62
C ARG A 209 7.26 6.03 8.48
N LEU A 210 7.13 5.93 9.80
CA LEU A 210 8.24 6.11 10.74
C LEU A 210 9.12 4.86 10.80
N VAL A 211 8.52 3.67 10.70
CA VAL A 211 9.21 2.37 10.87
C VAL A 211 9.62 1.76 9.53
N TYR A 212 8.88 2.07 8.46
CA TYR A 212 9.14 1.60 7.12
C TYR A 212 9.38 2.78 6.20
N ARG A 213 10.47 2.73 5.44
CA ARG A 213 10.90 3.81 4.56
C ARG A 213 10.78 3.42 3.10
N ARG A 214 10.59 4.42 2.25
CA ARG A 214 10.73 4.26 0.81
C ARG A 214 12.20 4.27 0.40
N VAL A 215 12.55 3.41 -0.54
CA VAL A 215 13.90 3.32 -1.10
C VAL A 215 13.85 3.32 -2.62
N PRO A 216 14.87 3.88 -3.28
CA PRO A 216 14.90 3.95 -4.75
C PRO A 216 15.37 2.64 -5.40
N THR A 217 16.01 1.76 -4.63
CA THR A 217 16.77 0.61 -5.17
C THR A 217 16.29 -0.71 -4.59
N ARG A 218 16.17 -1.71 -5.47
CA ARG A 218 15.88 -3.10 -5.08
C ARG A 218 17.14 -3.74 -4.49
N THR A 219 17.05 -4.21 -3.26
CA THR A 219 18.09 -5.02 -2.61
C THR A 219 17.76 -6.51 -2.69
N VAL A 220 16.47 -6.86 -2.78
CA VAL A 220 15.96 -8.23 -2.89
C VAL A 220 15.82 -8.64 -4.36
N VAL A 221 16.97 -8.81 -5.04
CA VAL A 221 17.06 -8.97 -6.50
C VAL A 221 16.62 -10.35 -6.98
N VAL A 222 16.92 -11.40 -6.23
CA VAL A 222 16.54 -12.79 -6.53
C VAL A 222 15.03 -12.94 -6.42
N ALA A 223 14.39 -12.42 -5.37
CA ALA A 223 12.93 -12.51 -5.25
C ALA A 223 12.21 -11.78 -6.39
N HIS A 224 12.77 -10.65 -6.84
CA HIS A 224 12.23 -9.97 -8.02
C HIS A 224 12.35 -10.81 -9.30
N LYS A 225 13.43 -11.59 -9.47
CA LYS A 225 13.56 -12.54 -10.59
C LYS A 225 12.54 -13.68 -10.52
N VAL A 226 12.20 -14.15 -9.31
CA VAL A 226 11.13 -15.14 -9.09
C VAL A 226 9.76 -14.53 -9.43
N TYR A 227 9.52 -13.28 -9.05
CA TYR A 227 8.25 -12.59 -9.30
C TYR A 227 8.01 -12.28 -10.78
N ARG A 228 9.00 -11.72 -11.47
CA ARG A 228 8.85 -11.16 -12.83
C ARG A 228 8.15 -12.10 -13.85
N PRO A 229 8.49 -13.40 -13.97
CA PRO A 229 7.80 -14.30 -14.90
C PRO A 229 6.38 -14.68 -14.45
N ASN A 230 6.08 -14.55 -13.15
CA ASN A 230 4.79 -14.88 -12.56
C ASN A 230 3.84 -13.67 -12.45
N ARG A 231 4.34 -12.46 -12.74
CA ARG A 231 3.57 -11.21 -12.70
C ARG A 231 2.39 -11.27 -13.66
N ARG A 232 1.22 -10.86 -13.17
CA ARG A 232 0.01 -10.75 -14.00
C ARG A 232 -0.01 -9.45 -14.80
N HIS A 233 -0.62 -9.53 -15.97
CA HIS A 233 -0.74 -8.44 -16.91
C HIS A 233 -2.23 -8.17 -17.15
N THR A 234 -2.71 -7.06 -16.60
CA THR A 234 -4.11 -6.68 -16.60
C THR A 234 -4.27 -5.21 -16.96
N THR A 235 -5.50 -4.83 -17.33
CA THR A 235 -5.81 -3.45 -17.73
C THR A 235 -6.67 -2.81 -16.66
N VAL A 236 -6.08 -1.90 -15.90
CA VAL A 236 -6.76 -1.16 -14.84
C VAL A 236 -7.33 0.12 -15.39
N VAL A 237 -8.60 0.36 -15.13
CA VAL A 237 -9.28 1.60 -15.49
C VAL A 237 -9.53 2.39 -14.23
N VAL A 238 -9.15 3.66 -14.24
CA VAL A 238 -9.37 4.59 -13.13
C VAL A 238 -10.23 5.74 -13.63
N ASN A 239 -11.30 6.03 -12.91
CA ASN A 239 -12.11 7.20 -13.13
C ASN A 239 -11.88 8.19 -11.98
N ASN A 240 -11.53 9.43 -12.29
CA ASN A 240 -11.52 10.50 -11.30
C ASN A 240 -12.93 11.11 -11.18
N ARG A 241 -13.29 11.65 -10.01
CA ARG A 241 -14.47 12.52 -9.80
C ARG A 241 -14.59 13.66 -10.81
N ARG A 242 -13.47 14.15 -11.37
CA ARG A 242 -13.43 15.19 -12.42
C ARG A 242 -13.75 14.67 -13.84
N GLY A 243 -14.05 13.37 -14.00
CA GLY A 243 -14.38 12.75 -15.28
C GLY A 243 -13.16 12.40 -16.16
N THR A 244 -11.95 12.48 -15.61
CA THR A 244 -10.74 11.96 -16.28
C THR A 244 -10.70 10.45 -16.16
N ARG A 245 -10.61 9.76 -17.29
CA ARG A 245 -10.41 8.31 -17.34
C ARG A 245 -8.94 8.03 -17.65
N VAL A 246 -8.28 7.30 -16.77
CA VAL A 246 -6.91 6.80 -16.96
C VAL A 246 -7.01 5.30 -17.17
N VAL A 247 -6.49 4.80 -18.29
CA VAL A 247 -6.40 3.37 -18.57
C VAL A 247 -4.93 2.98 -18.51
N ARG A 248 -4.60 2.03 -17.64
CA ARG A 248 -3.26 1.47 -17.50
C ARG A 248 -3.29 0.03 -17.96
N SER A 249 -2.53 -0.28 -18.99
CA SER A 249 -2.40 -1.65 -19.49
C SER A 249 -0.97 -2.11 -19.26
N THR A 250 -0.82 -3.16 -18.47
CA THR A 250 0.48 -3.77 -18.22
C THR A 250 0.71 -4.87 -19.23
N THR A 251 1.86 -4.84 -19.91
CA THR A 251 2.30 -5.89 -20.83
C THR A 251 3.68 -6.41 -20.37
N PRO A 252 4.15 -7.56 -20.91
CA PRO A 252 5.53 -8.00 -20.68
C PRO A 252 6.60 -6.97 -21.05
N ARG A 253 6.26 -6.02 -21.94
CA ARG A 253 7.14 -4.94 -22.42
C ARG A 253 7.11 -3.68 -21.54
N GLY A 254 6.20 -3.61 -20.56
CA GLY A 254 6.02 -2.46 -19.67
C GLY A 254 4.57 -2.00 -19.58
N THR A 255 4.36 -0.94 -18.79
CA THR A 255 3.04 -0.34 -18.52
C THR A 255 2.77 0.82 -19.46
N THR A 256 1.63 0.80 -20.15
CA THR A 256 1.16 1.91 -20.99
C THR A 256 0.03 2.67 -20.28
N VAL A 257 0.11 4.01 -20.26
CA VAL A 257 -0.89 4.88 -19.63
C VAL A 257 -1.59 5.71 -20.70
N ILE A 258 -2.92 5.57 -20.82
CA ILE A 258 -3.76 6.34 -21.74
C ILE A 258 -4.69 7.24 -20.92
N ARG A 259 -4.64 8.54 -21.17
CA ARG A 259 -5.54 9.53 -20.54
C ARG A 259 -6.63 9.96 -21.52
N LYS A 260 -7.88 9.90 -21.09
CA LYS A 260 -9.02 10.47 -21.83
C LYS A 260 -9.74 11.48 -20.94
N ASN A 261 -9.79 12.73 -21.39
CA ASN A 261 -10.66 13.73 -20.81
C ASN A 261 -12.06 13.59 -21.42
N ARG A 262 -13.11 13.81 -20.63
CA ARG A 262 -14.47 13.88 -21.16
C ARG A 262 -14.56 15.07 -22.12
N THR A 263 -14.61 14.82 -23.43
CA THR A 263 -14.96 15.84 -24.41
C THR A 263 -16.36 16.33 -24.09
N GLN A 264 -16.55 17.63 -23.86
CA GLN A 264 -17.88 18.23 -23.82
C GLN A 264 -18.52 18.02 -25.20
N THR A 265 -19.27 16.94 -25.35
CA THR A 265 -20.09 16.71 -26.53
C THR A 265 -21.15 17.80 -26.52
N GLY A 266 -21.13 18.60 -27.59
CA GLY A 266 -21.80 19.89 -27.67
C GLY A 266 -23.27 19.84 -27.27
N ARG A 267 -23.65 20.83 -26.49
CA ARG A 267 -25.03 21.32 -26.38
C ARG A 267 -25.45 21.78 -27.79
N ARG A 268 -26.01 20.87 -28.59
CA ARG A 268 -26.81 21.28 -29.76
C ARG A 268 -28.03 22.01 -29.21
N ARG A 269 -28.01 23.33 -29.38
CA ARG A 269 -29.21 24.16 -29.33
C ARG A 269 -30.03 23.91 -30.58
#